data_AF-A0AAV2JIU5-F1
#
_entry.id   AF-A0AAV2JIU5-F1
#
_cell.length_a   1.000
_cell.length_b   1.000
_cell.length_c   1.000
_cell.angle_alpha   90.00
_cell.angle_beta   90.00
_cell.angle_gamma   90.00
#
_symmetry.space_group_name_H-M   'P 1'
#
loop_
_entity.id
_entity.type
_entity.pdbx_description
1 polymer ?
#
loop_
_entity_poly.entity_id
_entity_poly.type
_entity_poly.pdbx_seq_one_letter_code
_entity_poly.pdbx_strand_id
1 'polypeptide(L)'
;MTKSPMTKSEQLLRIDDHDFTMRPAFGGPPIPVGVDVQVESLDTISEVDMDFTMTLYLRHYWKDERLSFPSTNNQSMTFDSRLVKKIWVPDMFFVHSKRSFIHDTTTDNVMLRVYPDGNVLYSLRSHTQRD
;
A
#
# COMPACT_ATOMS: atom_id res chain seq x y z
N MET A 1 3.09 -6.78 -30.14
CA MET A 1 2.87 -6.36 -28.75
C MET A 1 1.43 -6.69 -28.41
N THR A 2 1.20 -7.66 -27.52
CA THR A 2 -0.14 -8.17 -27.19
C THR A 2 -0.57 -7.52 -25.88
N LYS A 3 -1.49 -6.55 -25.90
CA LYS A 3 -2.03 -5.97 -24.67
C LYS A 3 -2.79 -7.07 -23.92
N SER A 4 -2.38 -7.37 -22.68
CA SER A 4 -3.16 -8.23 -21.80
C SER A 4 -4.54 -7.62 -21.57
N PRO A 5 -5.63 -8.40 -21.56
CA PRO A 5 -6.97 -7.88 -21.36
C PRO A 5 -7.09 -7.25 -19.96
N MET A 6 -7.61 -6.02 -19.91
CA MET A 6 -7.84 -5.27 -18.67
C MET A 6 -8.99 -5.87 -17.87
N THR A 7 -8.88 -5.85 -16.55
CA THR A 7 -9.97 -6.20 -15.64
C THR A 7 -11.02 -5.09 -15.61
N LYS A 8 -12.29 -5.44 -15.29
CA LYS A 8 -13.40 -4.47 -15.21
C LYS A 8 -13.09 -3.30 -14.25
N SER A 9 -12.41 -3.59 -13.15
CA SER A 9 -11.98 -2.62 -12.15
C SER A 9 -10.87 -1.70 -12.68
N GLU A 10 -9.95 -2.20 -13.49
CA GLU A 10 -8.95 -1.37 -14.18
C GLU A 10 -9.57 -0.43 -15.22
N GLN A 11 -10.59 -0.89 -15.95
CA GLN A 11 -11.33 -0.07 -16.92
C GLN A 11 -12.10 1.07 -16.25
N LEU A 12 -12.66 0.82 -15.05
CA LEU A 12 -13.40 1.84 -14.29
C LEU A 12 -12.50 2.98 -13.80
N LEU A 13 -11.26 2.66 -13.42
CA LEU A 13 -10.27 3.66 -13.00
C LEU A 13 -9.54 4.34 -14.15
N ARG A 14 -9.83 3.97 -15.41
CA ARG A 14 -9.22 4.56 -16.62
C ARG A 14 -7.69 4.63 -16.52
N ILE A 15 -7.05 3.54 -16.08
CA ILE A 15 -5.61 3.52 -15.73
C ILE A 15 -4.72 3.87 -16.93
N ASP A 16 -5.17 3.60 -18.15
CA ASP A 16 -4.42 3.91 -19.37
C ASP A 16 -4.37 5.43 -19.68
N ASP A 17 -5.24 6.25 -19.07
CA ASP A 17 -5.35 7.68 -19.40
C ASP A 17 -4.44 8.59 -18.55
N HIS A 18 -3.86 8.07 -17.47
CA HIS A 18 -3.04 8.84 -16.54
C HIS A 18 -1.79 8.08 -16.10
N ASP A 19 -0.70 8.82 -15.88
CA ASP A 19 0.47 8.29 -15.20
C ASP A 19 0.21 8.27 -13.69
N PHE A 20 -0.22 7.12 -13.18
CA PHE A 20 -0.42 6.91 -11.76
C PHE A 20 0.87 6.67 -10.99
N THR A 21 2.02 6.46 -11.66
CA THR A 21 3.29 6.17 -10.98
C THR A 21 3.88 7.39 -10.27
N MET A 22 3.49 8.59 -10.72
CA MET A 22 3.87 9.84 -10.06
C MET A 22 2.95 10.15 -8.88
N ARG A 23 3.55 10.77 -7.86
CA ARG A 23 2.79 11.27 -6.70
C ARG A 23 1.63 12.15 -7.17
N PRO A 24 0.44 12.05 -6.56
CA PRO A 24 -0.65 12.96 -6.89
C PRO A 24 -0.20 14.41 -6.64
N ALA A 25 -0.71 15.35 -7.44
CA ALA A 25 -0.25 16.75 -7.41
C ALA A 25 1.29 16.92 -7.47
N PHE A 26 1.97 16.15 -8.35
CA PHE A 26 3.39 16.34 -8.61
C PHE A 26 3.70 17.81 -8.99
N GLY A 27 4.68 18.42 -8.32
CA GLY A 27 4.98 19.86 -8.44
C GLY A 27 4.03 20.80 -7.68
N GLY A 28 2.98 20.27 -7.08
CA GLY A 28 2.01 20.99 -6.25
C GLY A 28 2.27 20.83 -4.73
N PRO A 29 1.26 21.16 -3.90
CA PRO A 29 1.36 21.10 -2.44
C PRO A 29 1.61 19.67 -1.93
N PRO A 30 2.14 19.52 -0.70
CA PRO A 30 2.32 18.21 -0.08
C PRO A 30 0.97 17.52 0.14
N ILE A 31 0.98 16.19 0.04
CA ILE A 31 -0.19 15.36 0.35
C ILE A 31 -0.07 14.84 1.77
N PRO A 32 -1.10 15.01 2.62
CA PRO A 32 -1.13 14.38 3.93
C PRO A 32 -1.24 12.86 3.76
N VAL A 33 -0.31 12.12 4.39
CA VAL A 33 -0.34 10.66 4.46
C VAL A 33 -0.60 10.26 5.90
N GLY A 34 -1.73 9.61 6.14
CA GLY A 34 -2.03 8.95 7.40
C GLY A 34 -1.35 7.60 7.46
N VAL A 35 -0.81 7.24 8.62
CA VAL A 35 -0.15 5.94 8.84
C VAL A 35 -0.70 5.35 10.12
N ASP A 36 -1.01 4.06 10.10
CA ASP A 36 -1.26 3.30 11.30
C ASP A 36 -0.48 1.97 11.26
N VAL A 37 -0.21 1.45 12.46
CA VAL A 37 0.42 0.15 12.67
C VAL A 37 -0.46 -0.64 13.62
N GLN A 38 -0.84 -1.85 13.20
CA GLN A 38 -1.50 -2.82 14.05
C GLN A 38 -0.57 -4.01 14.26
N VAL A 39 -0.17 -4.24 15.51
CA VAL A 39 0.60 -5.43 15.88
C VAL A 39 -0.37 -6.60 15.96
N GLU A 40 -0.11 -7.64 15.18
CA GLU A 40 -0.87 -8.89 15.20
C GLU A 40 -0.31 -9.84 16.26
N SER A 41 1.02 -10.01 16.29
CA SER A 41 1.71 -10.84 17.28
C SER A 41 3.14 -10.37 17.53
N LEU A 42 3.66 -10.71 18.71
CA LEU A 42 5.09 -10.71 19.03
C LEU A 42 5.47 -12.18 19.19
N ASP A 43 6.34 -12.68 18.31
CA ASP A 43 6.51 -14.13 18.16
C ASP A 43 7.72 -14.64 18.99
N THR A 44 8.92 -14.12 18.73
CA THR A 44 10.15 -14.49 19.45
C THR A 44 10.78 -13.26 20.10
N ILE A 45 11.42 -13.45 21.26
CA ILE A 45 12.18 -12.42 21.97
C ILE A 45 13.50 -13.07 22.42
N SER A 46 14.64 -12.56 21.94
CA SER A 46 15.98 -12.90 22.45
C SER A 46 16.48 -11.76 23.33
N GLU A 47 16.59 -11.99 24.63
CA GLU A 47 17.16 -11.00 25.56
C GLU A 47 18.67 -10.82 25.37
N VAL A 48 19.37 -11.91 25.02
CA VAL A 48 20.83 -11.93 24.82
C VAL A 48 21.22 -11.09 23.59
N ASP A 49 20.47 -11.24 22.51
CA ASP A 49 20.74 -10.53 21.25
C ASP A 49 19.99 -9.19 21.16
N MET A 50 19.08 -8.93 22.11
CA MET A 50 18.13 -7.81 22.14
C MET A 50 17.23 -7.74 20.90
N ASP A 51 16.74 -8.90 20.49
CA ASP A 51 16.03 -9.10 19.24
C ASP A 51 14.61 -9.61 19.46
N PHE A 52 13.74 -9.32 18.52
CA PHE A 52 12.39 -9.87 18.51
C PHE A 52 11.87 -10.06 17.09
N THR A 53 10.94 -11.00 16.94
CA THR A 53 10.10 -11.11 15.75
C THR A 53 8.70 -10.61 16.04
N MET A 54 8.06 -9.96 15.07
CA MET A 54 6.66 -9.56 15.18
C MET A 54 5.95 -9.70 13.84
N THR A 55 4.64 -9.91 13.89
CA THR A 55 3.76 -9.79 12.74
C THR A 55 2.92 -8.53 12.89
N LEU A 56 2.89 -7.68 11.86
CA LEU A 56 2.17 -6.42 11.87
C LEU A 56 1.42 -6.16 10.56
N TYR A 57 0.37 -5.35 10.66
CA TYR A 57 -0.23 -4.64 9.53
C TYR A 57 0.25 -3.20 9.55
N LEU A 58 0.82 -2.77 8.43
CA LEU A 58 1.16 -1.38 8.16
C LEU A 58 0.12 -0.82 7.18
N ARG A 59 -0.61 0.21 7.58
CA ARG A 59 -1.65 0.83 6.76
C ARG A 59 -1.32 2.28 6.45
N HIS A 60 -1.46 2.64 5.19
CA HIS A 60 -1.30 4.00 4.69
C HIS A 60 -2.63 4.52 4.14
N TYR A 61 -2.89 5.79 4.41
CA TYR A 61 -4.07 6.51 3.93
C TYR A 61 -3.62 7.77 3.21
N TRP A 62 -4.05 7.93 1.96
CA TRP A 62 -3.85 9.19 1.23
C TRP A 62 -5.03 9.45 0.31
N LYS A 63 -5.08 10.65 -0.26
CA LYS A 63 -6.08 11.02 -1.25
C LYS A 63 -5.45 11.15 -2.63
N ASP A 64 -6.04 10.48 -3.62
CA ASP A 64 -5.73 10.63 -5.04
C ASP A 64 -7.02 10.77 -5.85
N GLU A 65 -7.36 12.01 -6.19
CA GLU A 65 -8.57 12.34 -6.96
C GLU A 65 -8.61 11.65 -8.34
N ARG A 66 -7.44 11.28 -8.89
CA ARG A 66 -7.36 10.58 -10.19
C ARG A 66 -7.92 9.16 -10.11
N LEU A 67 -7.99 8.58 -8.91
CA LEU A 67 -8.55 7.26 -8.65
C LEU A 67 -10.04 7.33 -8.25
N SER A 68 -10.65 8.51 -8.25
CA SER A 68 -12.09 8.66 -7.99
C SER A 68 -12.93 7.98 -9.08
N PHE A 69 -14.08 7.45 -8.70
CA PHE A 69 -15.00 6.79 -9.62
C PHE A 69 -16.46 7.00 -9.22
N PRO A 70 -17.41 7.02 -10.18
CA PRO A 70 -18.82 7.11 -9.86
C PRO A 70 -19.30 5.90 -9.04
N SER A 71 -19.96 6.15 -7.92
CA SER A 71 -20.54 5.10 -7.07
C SER A 71 -21.89 5.54 -6.52
N THR A 72 -22.93 4.74 -6.73
CA THR A 72 -24.29 5.06 -6.27
C THR A 72 -24.48 4.82 -4.77
N ASN A 73 -23.73 3.87 -4.20
CA ASN A 73 -23.90 3.40 -2.82
C ASN A 73 -22.63 3.61 -1.96
N ASN A 74 -21.75 4.53 -2.35
CA ASN A 74 -20.45 4.75 -1.71
C ASN A 74 -19.60 3.47 -1.52
N GLN A 75 -19.74 2.51 -2.43
CA GLN A 75 -19.02 1.25 -2.36
C GLN A 75 -17.57 1.44 -2.80
N SER A 76 -16.63 1.07 -1.93
CA SER A 76 -15.20 1.02 -2.24
C SER A 76 -14.86 -0.18 -3.13
N MET A 77 -13.82 -0.04 -3.95
CA MET A 77 -13.26 -1.14 -4.73
C MET A 77 -11.97 -1.63 -4.05
N THR A 78 -11.81 -2.96 -3.96
CA THR A 78 -10.57 -3.58 -3.47
C THR A 78 -9.84 -4.21 -4.65
N PHE A 79 -8.54 -3.99 -4.71
CA PHE A 79 -7.67 -4.39 -5.80
C PHE A 79 -6.53 -5.27 -5.29
N ASP A 80 -6.09 -6.17 -6.17
CA ASP A 80 -4.95 -7.04 -5.91
C ASP A 80 -3.60 -6.35 -6.19
N SER A 81 -2.52 -7.06 -5.86
CA SER A 81 -1.15 -6.59 -5.96
C SER A 81 -0.70 -6.20 -7.38
N ARG A 82 -1.41 -6.59 -8.44
CA ARG A 82 -1.07 -6.18 -9.82
C ARG A 82 -1.38 -4.71 -10.06
N LEU A 83 -2.47 -4.19 -9.49
CA LEU A 83 -2.81 -2.78 -9.63
C LEU A 83 -1.90 -1.90 -8.76
N VAL A 84 -1.53 -2.37 -7.58
CA VAL A 84 -0.58 -1.70 -6.68
C VAL A 84 0.69 -1.29 -7.42
N LYS A 85 1.22 -2.17 -8.28
CA LYS A 85 2.45 -1.91 -9.04
C LYS A 85 2.31 -0.84 -10.12
N LYS A 86 1.08 -0.39 -10.43
CA LYS A 86 0.80 0.61 -11.46
C LYS A 86 0.50 1.99 -10.88
N ILE A 87 0.38 2.11 -9.55
CA ILE A 87 0.04 3.36 -8.89
C ILE A 87 1.14 3.81 -7.96
N TRP A 88 1.16 5.10 -7.67
CA TRP A 88 2.04 5.69 -6.69
C TRP A 88 1.60 5.26 -5.29
N VAL A 89 2.59 4.83 -4.50
CA VAL A 89 2.46 4.50 -3.08
C VAL A 89 3.54 5.30 -2.35
N PRO A 90 3.25 5.90 -1.19
CA PRO A 90 4.25 6.62 -0.42
C PRO A 90 5.35 5.67 0.06
N ASP A 91 6.61 6.05 -0.18
CA ASP A 91 7.77 5.32 0.32
C ASP A 91 7.90 5.50 1.83
N MET A 92 7.91 4.39 2.58
CA MET A 92 7.99 4.37 4.04
C MET A 92 9.14 3.45 4.48
N PHE A 93 9.97 3.94 5.40
CA PHE A 93 11.11 3.21 5.93
C PHE A 93 11.30 3.42 7.44
N PHE A 94 11.85 2.41 8.12
CA PHE A 94 12.11 2.44 9.56
C PHE A 94 13.57 2.84 9.86
N VAL A 95 13.75 4.07 10.36
CA VAL A 95 15.06 4.73 10.57
C VAL A 95 16.04 3.96 11.48
N HIS A 96 15.54 3.17 12.45
CA HIS A 96 16.37 2.44 13.42
C HIS A 96 16.19 0.92 13.37
N SER A 97 15.93 0.38 12.18
CA SER A 97 15.93 -1.07 11.98
C SER A 97 17.36 -1.58 11.82
N LYS A 98 17.82 -2.49 12.69
CA LYS A 98 18.97 -3.33 12.38
C LYS A 98 18.51 -4.29 11.27
N ARG A 99 19.23 -4.29 10.13
CA ARG A 99 18.95 -5.07 8.90
C ARG A 99 17.46 -5.11 8.51
N SER A 100 17.04 -4.08 7.77
CA SER A 100 15.63 -3.77 7.47
C SER A 100 14.79 -4.95 6.92
N PHE A 101 14.04 -5.56 7.82
CA PHE A 101 12.66 -6.08 7.81
C PHE A 101 11.72 -5.96 6.58
N ILE A 102 12.08 -5.22 5.53
CA ILE A 102 11.28 -5.09 4.30
C ILE A 102 11.97 -5.80 3.12
N HIS A 103 13.24 -6.20 3.27
CA HIS A 103 13.93 -6.99 2.25
C HIS A 103 13.76 -8.50 2.52
N ASP A 104 13.18 -9.17 1.52
CA ASP A 104 13.29 -10.60 1.18
C ASP A 104 12.29 -11.66 1.66
N THR A 105 11.29 -11.38 2.51
CA THR A 105 10.45 -12.50 2.98
C THR A 105 8.95 -12.27 2.89
N THR A 106 8.36 -13.04 1.96
CA THR A 106 6.94 -13.38 1.76
C THR A 106 6.12 -12.49 0.84
N THR A 107 5.54 -13.15 -0.17
CA THR A 107 4.49 -12.70 -1.10
C THR A 107 3.74 -11.46 -0.62
N ASP A 108 3.79 -10.39 -1.41
CA ASP A 108 3.08 -9.12 -1.19
C ASP A 108 1.62 -9.35 -0.75
N ASN A 109 1.39 -9.53 0.56
CA ASN A 109 0.07 -9.58 1.18
C ASN A 109 -0.41 -8.14 1.30
N VAL A 110 -0.62 -7.55 0.13
CA VAL A 110 -0.98 -6.16 -0.07
C VAL A 110 -2.43 -6.11 -0.50
N MET A 111 -3.20 -5.31 0.22
CA MET A 111 -4.55 -4.94 -0.14
C MET A 111 -4.58 -3.45 -0.47
N LEU A 112 -5.08 -3.11 -1.65
CA LEU A 112 -5.39 -1.73 -2.01
C LEU A 112 -6.89 -1.56 -2.04
N ARG A 113 -7.42 -0.58 -1.30
CA ARG A 113 -8.83 -0.21 -1.33
C ARG A 113 -8.96 1.25 -1.73
N VAL A 114 -9.77 1.52 -2.74
CA VAL A 114 -10.07 2.87 -3.22
C VAL A 114 -11.53 3.17 -2.96
N TYR A 115 -11.79 4.31 -2.32
CA TYR A 115 -13.11 4.85 -2.08
C TYR A 115 -13.54 5.76 -3.25
N PRO A 116 -14.85 5.94 -3.49
CA PRO A 116 -15.34 6.71 -4.64
C PRO A 116 -14.83 8.15 -4.73
N ASP A 117 -14.49 8.75 -3.59
CA ASP A 117 -13.97 10.11 -3.44
C ASP A 117 -12.44 10.21 -3.60
N GLY A 118 -11.79 9.13 -4.04
CA GLY A 118 -10.34 9.08 -4.23
C GLY A 118 -9.54 8.87 -2.94
N ASN A 119 -10.19 8.63 -1.79
CA ASN A 119 -9.45 8.15 -0.62
C ASN A 119 -8.92 6.74 -0.88
N VAL A 120 -7.67 6.50 -0.50
CA VAL A 120 -6.96 5.24 -0.72
C VAL A 120 -6.51 4.69 0.61
N LEU A 121 -6.76 3.39 0.82
CA LEU A 121 -6.19 2.58 1.88
C LEU A 121 -5.25 1.56 1.25
N TYR A 122 -3.99 1.60 1.64
CA TYR A 122 -3.00 0.58 1.34
C TYR A 122 -2.66 -0.16 2.61
N SER A 123 -2.79 -1.48 2.60
CA SER A 123 -2.51 -2.32 3.76
C SER A 123 -1.51 -3.38 3.38
N LEU A 124 -0.39 -3.44 4.10
CA LEU A 124 0.64 -4.45 3.98
C LEU A 124 0.67 -5.28 5.26
N ARG A 125 0.61 -6.61 5.13
CA ARG A 125 0.99 -7.50 6.22
C ARG A 125 2.48 -7.82 6.12
N SER A 126 3.23 -7.53 7.18
CA SER A 126 4.65 -7.85 7.27
C SER A 126 4.88 -8.82 8.42
N HIS A 127 5.56 -9.93 8.12
CA HIS A 127 6.18 -10.78 9.13
C HIS A 127 7.66 -10.41 9.22
N THR A 128 8.15 -10.26 10.43
CA THR A 128 9.23 -9.34 10.70
C THR A 128 10.15 -10.03 11.72
N GLN A 129 11.46 -10.20 11.41
CA GLN A 129 12.55 -10.63 12.34
C GLN A 129 13.62 -9.53 12.55
N ARG A 130 13.93 -9.17 13.82
CA ARG A 130 15.06 -8.28 14.19
C ARG A 130 16.30 -9.14 14.42
N ASP A 131 17.41 -8.77 13.80
CA ASP A 131 18.79 -9.23 14.12
C ASP A 131 19.56 -8.12 14.89
#